data_AF-A0A6A7BWH5-F1
#
_entry.id   AF-A0A6A7BWH5-F1
#
_cell.length_a   1.000
_cell.length_b   1.000
_cell.length_c   1.000
_cell.angle_alpha   90.00
_cell.angle_beta   90.00
_cell.angle_gamma   90.00
#
_symmetry.space_group_name_H-M   'P 1'
#
loop_
_entity.id
_entity.type
_entity.pdbx_description
1 polymer ?
#
loop_
_entity_poly.entity_id
_entity_poly.type
_entity_poly.pdbx_seq_one_letter_code
_entity_poly.pdbx_strand_id
1 'polypeptide(L)'
;MSKRPWVPQRVSMLVTGWEISRVAKEADGGLSALLGWLSKKTNGAVIDDSRVIGLGKLVVTISSRDERAFSRIDGYKFANAFISVQPYSPNGGDLSETGGVVSVKKEERENEESKPAGIDELIRRCYSPKARMLNLSALNKIHGFQFIELSRNESILSATVQAVLRTLPLEDVKSVWLAQNSLANLKEVAPMLHALPALVNLDLSLNAFTRVSALKELQTCAPNLVKLNLNKNPIMQREERHCANMALMSWLPRLEMINGELLFDTRNEMLQEFARLTRLTDAYCRCFLEHAGWDLHRALERYDDRKDALASVAFLDFEMDEDCDRDESPG
;
A
#
# COMPACT_ATOMS: atom_id res chain seq x y z
N MET A 1 60.45 -3.25 -26.68
CA MET A 1 59.65 -2.32 -25.84
C MET A 1 58.35 -2.00 -26.58
N SER A 2 57.27 -2.74 -26.31
CA SER A 2 55.96 -2.47 -26.94
C SER A 2 55.08 -1.75 -25.92
N LYS A 3 54.87 -0.44 -26.12
CA LYS A 3 53.91 0.35 -25.35
C LYS A 3 52.51 -0.13 -25.77
N ARG A 4 51.86 -0.93 -24.94
CA ARG A 4 50.44 -1.26 -25.16
C ARG A 4 49.65 0.05 -25.13
N PRO A 5 48.80 0.33 -26.14
CA PRO A 5 47.96 1.52 -26.13
C PRO A 5 47.00 1.47 -24.94
N TRP A 6 46.92 2.57 -24.20
CA TRP A 6 46.02 2.71 -23.06
C TRP A 6 44.57 2.67 -23.57
N VAL A 7 43.83 1.63 -23.22
CA VAL A 7 42.39 1.55 -23.48
C VAL A 7 41.69 2.24 -22.31
N PRO A 8 40.94 3.34 -22.54
CA PRO A 8 40.15 3.96 -21.48
C PRO A 8 39.17 2.92 -20.93
N GLN A 9 39.23 2.68 -19.62
CA GLN A 9 38.25 1.79 -18.99
C GLN A 9 36.86 2.43 -19.11
N ARG A 10 35.90 1.63 -19.56
CA ARG A 10 34.51 2.02 -19.75
C ARG A 10 33.67 1.47 -18.61
N VAL A 11 32.73 2.27 -18.13
CA VAL A 11 31.76 1.87 -17.12
C VAL A 11 30.36 2.18 -17.64
N SER A 12 29.40 1.39 -17.21
CA SER A 12 27.99 1.59 -17.59
C SER A 12 27.24 2.18 -16.40
N MET A 13 26.41 3.19 -16.66
CA MET A 13 25.54 3.82 -15.68
C MET A 13 24.08 3.60 -16.10
N LEU A 14 23.23 3.22 -15.16
CA LEU A 14 21.79 3.17 -15.33
C LEU A 14 21.18 4.51 -14.91
N VAL A 15 20.45 5.13 -15.83
CA VAL A 15 19.66 6.34 -15.63
C VAL A 15 18.18 5.94 -15.63
N THR A 16 17.38 6.46 -14.69
CA THR A 16 15.93 6.17 -14.54
C THR A 16 15.16 7.42 -14.10
N GLY A 17 13.83 7.40 -14.25
CA GLY A 17 12.93 8.45 -13.74
C GLY A 17 12.66 9.61 -14.70
N TRP A 18 13.18 9.56 -15.93
CA TRP A 18 12.95 10.63 -16.92
C TRP A 18 11.63 10.47 -17.68
N GLU A 19 11.01 9.29 -17.65
CA GLU A 19 9.77 8.96 -18.34
C GLU A 19 8.55 9.72 -17.80
N ILE A 20 8.64 10.27 -16.58
CA ILE A 20 7.63 11.16 -16.00
C ILE A 20 7.91 12.65 -16.30
N SER A 21 8.98 12.95 -17.06
CA SER A 21 9.33 14.31 -17.42
C SER A 21 8.38 14.90 -18.47
N ARG A 22 8.34 16.23 -18.56
CA ARG A 22 7.51 16.93 -19.55
C ARG A 22 7.85 16.54 -21.00
N VAL A 23 9.10 16.20 -21.27
CA VAL A 23 9.61 15.86 -22.60
C VAL A 23 9.40 14.38 -22.96
N ALA A 24 8.91 13.55 -22.03
CA ALA A 24 8.60 12.15 -22.30
C ALA A 24 7.44 11.94 -23.31
N LYS A 25 6.70 13.01 -23.63
CA LYS A 25 5.64 13.01 -24.65
C LYS A 25 6.16 13.27 -26.08
N GLU A 26 7.45 13.54 -26.25
CA GLU A 26 8.07 13.73 -27.56
C GLU A 26 8.19 12.40 -28.32
N ALA A 27 8.41 12.47 -29.64
CA ALA A 27 8.38 11.30 -30.53
C ALA A 27 9.43 10.22 -30.17
N ASP A 28 10.52 10.58 -29.49
CA ASP A 28 11.57 9.67 -29.01
C ASP A 28 11.49 9.36 -27.51
N GLY A 29 10.38 9.73 -26.84
CA GLY A 29 10.21 9.57 -25.40
C GLY A 29 11.11 10.48 -24.57
N GLY A 30 11.64 11.57 -25.15
CA GLY A 30 12.52 12.54 -24.49
C GLY A 30 13.97 12.05 -24.34
N LEU A 31 14.36 10.99 -25.04
CA LEU A 31 15.66 10.34 -24.91
C LEU A 31 16.80 11.24 -25.40
N SER A 32 16.64 11.90 -26.55
CA SER A 32 17.66 12.82 -27.09
C SER A 32 17.86 14.03 -26.18
N ALA A 33 16.76 14.55 -25.62
CA ALA A 33 16.79 15.63 -24.64
C ALA A 33 17.50 15.22 -23.34
N LEU A 34 17.26 13.98 -22.87
CA LEU A 34 17.94 13.42 -21.70
C LEU A 34 19.44 13.25 -21.94
N LEU A 35 19.86 12.63 -23.05
CA LEU A 35 21.27 12.41 -23.38
C LEU A 35 22.03 13.75 -23.51
N GLY A 36 21.43 14.74 -24.16
CA GLY A 36 21.99 16.09 -24.24
C GLY A 36 22.09 16.78 -22.88
N TRP A 37 21.08 16.60 -22.01
CA TRP A 37 21.12 17.13 -20.65
C TRP A 37 22.18 16.44 -19.79
N LEU A 38 22.31 15.11 -19.89
CA LEU A 38 23.32 14.32 -19.17
C LEU A 38 24.71 14.82 -19.52
N SER A 39 25.07 14.89 -20.81
CA SER A 39 26.38 15.37 -21.25
C SER A 39 26.66 16.80 -20.78
N LYS A 40 25.66 17.70 -20.83
CA LYS A 40 25.82 19.08 -20.34
C LYS A 40 26.03 19.15 -18.83
N LYS A 41 25.34 18.32 -18.05
CA LYS A 41 25.42 18.33 -16.58
C LYS A 41 26.64 17.61 -16.03
N THR A 42 27.25 16.71 -16.79
CA THR A 42 28.50 16.04 -16.45
C THR A 42 29.72 16.74 -17.04
N ASN A 43 29.61 18.04 -17.31
CA ASN A 43 30.69 18.90 -17.81
C ASN A 43 31.24 18.49 -19.19
N GLY A 44 30.36 18.02 -20.08
CA GLY A 44 30.70 17.60 -21.44
C GLY A 44 31.18 16.16 -21.54
N ALA A 45 30.88 15.30 -20.55
CA ALA A 45 31.26 13.90 -20.63
C ALA A 45 30.69 13.25 -21.89
N VAL A 46 31.52 12.42 -22.53
CA VAL A 46 31.18 11.72 -23.75
C VAL A 46 30.45 10.42 -23.38
N ILE A 47 29.25 10.26 -23.92
CA ILE A 47 28.50 9.01 -23.81
C ILE A 47 28.88 8.16 -25.03
N ASP A 48 29.63 7.09 -24.79
CA ASP A 48 30.17 6.19 -25.81
C ASP A 48 29.08 5.31 -26.44
N ASP A 49 28.10 4.89 -25.63
CA ASP A 49 26.95 4.08 -26.06
C ASP A 49 25.75 4.37 -25.14
N SER A 50 24.54 4.25 -25.66
CA SER A 50 23.32 4.41 -24.88
C SER A 50 22.23 3.48 -25.38
N ARG A 51 21.63 2.71 -24.48
CA ARG A 51 20.54 1.79 -24.82
C ARG A 51 19.45 1.78 -23.76
N VAL A 52 18.21 1.66 -24.21
CA VAL A 52 17.05 1.54 -23.32
C VAL A 52 16.80 0.07 -23.02
N ILE A 53 16.78 -0.31 -21.73
CA ILE A 53 16.58 -1.69 -21.26
C ILE A 53 15.26 -1.82 -20.49
N GLY A 54 14.15 -1.68 -21.22
CA GLY A 54 12.80 -1.74 -20.68
C GLY A 54 12.18 -0.37 -20.38
N LEU A 55 11.03 -0.35 -19.71
CA LEU A 55 10.26 0.87 -19.46
C LEU A 55 11.03 1.82 -18.53
N GLY A 56 11.42 3.00 -19.03
CA GLY A 56 12.06 4.05 -18.23
C GLY A 56 13.44 3.71 -17.67
N LYS A 57 14.19 2.82 -18.34
CA LYS A 57 15.57 2.44 -17.95
C LYS A 57 16.57 2.65 -19.08
N LEU A 58 17.50 3.60 -18.91
CA LEU A 58 18.50 3.96 -19.90
C LEU A 58 19.87 3.57 -19.36
N VAL A 59 20.58 2.68 -20.03
CA VAL A 59 21.98 2.39 -19.73
C VAL A 59 22.85 3.23 -20.65
N VAL A 60 23.74 4.02 -20.07
CA VAL A 60 24.77 4.79 -20.79
C VAL A 60 26.14 4.22 -20.47
N THR A 61 26.96 3.99 -21.49
CA THR A 61 28.36 3.61 -21.34
C THR A 61 29.22 4.85 -21.48
N ILE A 62 30.10 5.07 -20.51
CA ILE A 62 30.94 6.27 -20.39
C ILE A 62 32.37 5.88 -20.01
N SER A 63 33.30 6.83 -20.09
CA SER A 63 34.65 6.62 -19.53
C SER A 63 34.60 6.55 -18.00
N SER A 64 35.42 5.68 -17.39
CA SER A 64 35.56 5.58 -15.93
C SER A 64 35.98 6.89 -15.26
N ARG A 65 36.58 7.83 -16.02
CA ARG A 65 36.91 9.17 -15.54
C ARG A 65 35.67 10.02 -15.24
N ASP A 66 34.58 9.78 -15.96
CA ASP A 66 33.35 10.56 -15.89
C ASP A 66 32.31 9.96 -14.94
N GLU A 67 32.57 8.75 -14.40
CA GLU A 67 31.69 8.04 -13.45
C GLU A 67 31.29 8.90 -12.25
N ARG A 68 32.26 9.64 -11.69
CA ARG A 68 32.02 10.55 -10.56
C ARG A 68 31.12 11.72 -10.95
N ALA A 69 31.21 12.21 -12.18
CA ALA A 69 30.34 13.27 -12.67
C ALA A 69 28.90 12.77 -12.83
N PHE A 70 28.72 11.55 -13.34
CA PHE A 70 27.41 10.90 -13.43
C PHE A 70 26.82 10.57 -12.06
N SER A 71 27.63 10.13 -11.09
CA SER A 71 27.16 9.85 -9.73
C SER A 71 26.70 11.11 -8.99
N ARG A 72 27.28 12.29 -9.31
CA ARG A 72 26.92 13.58 -8.68
C ARG A 72 25.56 14.13 -9.11
N ILE A 73 25.06 13.69 -10.25
CA ILE A 73 23.78 14.15 -10.80
C ILE A 73 22.62 13.20 -10.47
N ASP A 74 22.87 12.16 -9.65
CA ASP A 74 21.81 11.37 -9.03
C ASP A 74 20.90 12.29 -8.19
N GLY A 75 19.59 12.16 -8.38
CA GLY A 75 18.58 13.01 -7.74
C GLY A 75 18.42 14.41 -8.36
N TYR A 76 19.07 14.72 -9.49
CA TYR A 76 18.91 16.03 -10.13
C TYR A 76 17.59 16.13 -10.90
N LYS A 77 17.09 17.36 -11.01
CA LYS A 77 15.83 17.64 -11.71
C LYS A 77 16.05 17.87 -13.21
N PHE A 78 15.42 17.04 -14.04
CA PHE A 78 15.37 17.11 -15.50
C PHE A 78 13.91 17.26 -15.97
N ALA A 79 13.59 18.33 -16.69
CA ALA A 79 12.25 18.58 -17.27
C ALA A 79 11.08 18.30 -16.29
N ASN A 80 11.25 18.79 -15.06
CA ASN A 80 10.33 18.64 -13.92
C ASN A 80 10.22 17.24 -13.28
N ALA A 81 11.09 16.31 -13.65
CA ALA A 81 11.24 14.99 -13.04
C ALA A 81 12.60 14.87 -12.33
N PHE A 82 12.68 14.05 -11.27
CA PHE A 82 13.95 13.71 -10.66
C PHE A 82 14.51 12.45 -11.32
N ILE A 83 15.77 12.51 -11.75
CA ILE A 83 16.44 11.35 -12.33
C ILE A 83 17.28 10.63 -11.27
N SER A 84 17.43 9.32 -11.41
CA SER A 84 18.40 8.54 -10.64
C SER A 84 19.47 7.97 -11.54
N VAL A 85 20.73 8.02 -11.10
CA VAL A 85 21.92 7.58 -11.84
C VAL A 85 22.73 6.63 -10.95
N GLN A 86 22.91 5.38 -11.38
CA GLN A 86 23.59 4.33 -10.60
C GLN A 86 24.53 3.50 -11.48
N PRO A 87 25.62 2.91 -10.95
CA PRO A 87 26.45 1.96 -11.71
C PRO A 87 25.63 0.74 -12.19
N TYR A 88 25.89 0.29 -13.41
CA TYR A 88 25.20 -0.83 -14.06
C TYR A 88 26.19 -1.96 -14.36
N SER A 89 26.03 -3.10 -13.69
CA SER A 89 26.78 -4.33 -14.01
C SER A 89 25.86 -5.33 -14.72
N PRO A 90 26.18 -5.73 -15.97
CA PRO A 90 25.31 -6.59 -16.78
C PRO A 90 25.30 -8.08 -16.37
N ASN A 91 26.26 -8.56 -15.57
CA ASN A 91 26.31 -9.94 -15.08
C ASN A 91 26.65 -9.96 -13.58
N GLY A 92 25.81 -10.59 -12.76
CA GLY A 92 26.14 -10.91 -11.36
C GLY A 92 26.96 -12.20 -11.28
N GLY A 93 28.11 -12.14 -10.60
CA GLY A 93 29.01 -13.28 -10.34
C GLY A 93 30.44 -12.82 -10.04
N ASP A 94 30.93 -13.19 -8.87
CA ASP A 94 32.16 -12.78 -8.18
C ASP A 94 33.48 -13.30 -8.80
N LEU A 95 34.60 -12.75 -8.30
CA LEU A 95 36.01 -13.17 -8.32
C LEU A 95 36.93 -12.58 -9.41
N SER A 96 37.77 -11.63 -8.99
CA SER A 96 39.23 -11.84 -8.85
C SER A 96 39.93 -10.53 -8.48
N GLU A 97 40.11 -10.33 -7.17
CA GLU A 97 41.31 -9.66 -6.68
C GLU A 97 42.52 -10.51 -7.10
N THR A 98 43.38 -9.92 -7.92
CA THR A 98 44.73 -10.44 -8.13
C THR A 98 45.68 -9.73 -7.16
N GLY A 99 46.03 -10.45 -6.10
CA GLY A 99 47.40 -10.53 -5.58
C GLY A 99 47.89 -9.41 -4.66
N GLY A 100 48.01 -9.73 -3.37
CA GLY A 100 48.71 -8.91 -2.39
C GLY A 100 48.87 -9.55 -1.01
N VAL A 101 49.52 -10.72 -0.97
CA VAL A 101 50.12 -11.45 0.18
C VAL A 101 50.35 -10.61 1.46
N VAL A 102 49.86 -11.06 2.64
CA VAL A 102 50.67 -11.44 3.84
C VAL A 102 49.84 -12.30 4.83
N SER A 103 50.46 -13.43 5.16
CA SER A 103 50.33 -14.43 6.24
C SER A 103 49.48 -14.26 7.51
N VAL A 104 48.63 -15.28 7.74
CA VAL A 104 48.51 -16.23 8.88
C VAL A 104 48.77 -15.73 10.33
N LYS A 105 47.73 -15.82 11.20
CA LYS A 105 47.55 -16.74 12.37
C LYS A 105 46.23 -16.38 13.11
N LYS A 106 45.28 -17.34 13.24
CA LYS A 106 44.87 -18.06 14.50
C LYS A 106 44.49 -17.07 15.63
N GLU A 107 43.32 -17.04 16.27
CA GLU A 107 42.38 -18.06 16.75
C GLU A 107 41.06 -17.31 17.11
N GLU A 108 39.91 -17.92 16.84
CA GLU A 108 38.89 -18.24 17.87
C GLU A 108 37.57 -17.47 17.64
N ARG A 109 36.51 -18.19 18.00
CA ARG A 109 35.13 -18.00 17.57
C ARG A 109 34.45 -16.85 18.32
N GLU A 110 33.34 -16.44 17.71
CA GLU A 110 32.21 -15.67 18.23
C GLU A 110 32.13 -14.19 17.81
N ASN A 111 30.95 -13.88 17.25
CA ASN A 111 30.48 -12.62 16.69
C ASN A 111 31.08 -12.16 15.35
N GLU A 112 30.92 -13.00 14.33
CA GLU A 112 30.50 -12.47 13.02
C GLU A 112 29.03 -12.04 13.14
N GLU A 113 28.83 -10.81 13.60
CA GLU A 113 27.58 -10.09 13.43
C GLU A 113 27.43 -9.81 11.92
N SER A 114 26.93 -10.82 11.23
CA SER A 114 26.64 -10.82 9.80
C SER A 114 25.83 -9.58 9.45
N LYS A 115 26.46 -8.65 8.74
CA LYS A 115 25.85 -7.47 8.11
C LYS A 115 24.44 -7.79 7.62
N PRO A 116 23.36 -7.14 8.11
CA PRO A 116 22.02 -7.39 7.59
C PRO A 116 21.87 -6.63 6.27
N ALA A 117 22.45 -7.14 5.18
CA ALA A 117 22.03 -6.80 3.84
C ALA A 117 20.86 -7.75 3.47
N GLY A 118 19.68 -7.54 4.08
CA GLY A 118 18.55 -8.47 3.98
C GLY A 118 17.24 -7.91 4.52
N ILE A 119 16.18 -8.74 4.55
CA ILE A 119 14.81 -8.39 5.00
C ILE A 119 14.79 -7.64 6.35
N ASP A 120 15.73 -7.93 7.26
CA ASP A 120 15.77 -7.31 8.58
C ASP A 120 16.03 -5.79 8.55
N GLU A 121 16.92 -5.32 7.66
CA GLU A 121 17.18 -3.89 7.49
C GLU A 121 15.96 -3.19 6.86
N LEU A 122 15.26 -3.89 5.98
CA LEU A 122 14.02 -3.38 5.43
C LEU A 122 12.94 -3.23 6.50
N ILE A 123 12.80 -4.20 7.39
CA ILE A 123 11.84 -4.13 8.49
C ILE A 123 12.15 -2.96 9.41
N ARG A 124 13.44 -2.71 9.71
CA ARG A 124 13.87 -1.54 10.47
C ARG A 124 13.50 -0.23 9.78
N ARG A 125 13.59 -0.16 8.45
CA ARG A 125 13.17 1.01 7.66
C ARG A 125 11.65 1.17 7.58
N CYS A 126 10.91 0.07 7.58
CA CYS A 126 9.45 0.04 7.54
C CYS A 126 8.82 0.33 8.92
N TYR A 127 9.57 0.17 10.00
CA TYR A 127 9.11 0.42 11.37
C TYR A 127 9.48 1.81 11.87
N SER A 128 8.49 2.52 12.41
CA SER A 128 8.69 3.80 13.08
C SER A 128 8.34 3.68 14.56
N PRO A 129 9.33 3.58 15.46
CA PRO A 129 9.09 3.46 16.90
C PRO A 129 8.33 4.64 17.49
N LYS A 130 8.66 5.87 17.05
CA LYS A 130 8.00 7.10 17.53
C LYS A 130 6.53 7.14 17.16
N ALA A 131 6.19 6.73 15.94
CA ALA A 131 4.81 6.67 15.47
C ALA A 131 4.09 5.38 15.89
N ARG A 132 4.81 4.41 16.48
CA ARG A 132 4.32 3.05 16.77
C ARG A 132 3.64 2.42 15.56
N MET A 133 4.27 2.60 14.40
CA MET A 133 3.69 2.28 13.10
C MET A 133 4.62 1.40 12.29
N LEU A 134 4.06 0.38 11.66
CA LEU A 134 4.74 -0.51 10.72
C LEU A 134 4.13 -0.33 9.32
N ASN A 135 4.92 0.16 8.37
CA ASN A 135 4.48 0.37 7.00
C ASN A 135 5.09 -0.68 6.06
N LEU A 136 4.27 -1.64 5.68
CA LEU A 136 4.58 -2.72 4.74
C LEU A 136 3.80 -2.55 3.44
N SER A 137 3.47 -1.32 3.05
CA SER A 137 2.71 -1.08 1.82
C SER A 137 3.58 -1.27 0.58
N ALA A 138 3.01 -1.84 -0.48
CA ALA A 138 3.65 -2.03 -1.78
C ALA A 138 5.06 -2.66 -1.68
N LEU A 139 5.20 -3.75 -0.94
CA LEU A 139 6.51 -4.39 -0.69
C LEU A 139 7.28 -4.69 -1.99
N ASN A 140 6.55 -5.08 -3.04
CA ASN A 140 7.11 -5.34 -4.37
C ASN A 140 7.71 -4.11 -5.08
N LYS A 141 7.38 -2.88 -4.62
CA LYS A 141 7.91 -1.61 -5.16
C LYS A 141 9.03 -1.02 -4.31
N ILE A 142 9.29 -1.55 -3.11
CA ILE A 142 10.33 -1.00 -2.25
C ILE A 142 11.70 -1.31 -2.88
N HIS A 143 12.43 -0.26 -3.25
CA HIS A 143 13.78 -0.38 -3.80
C HIS A 143 14.71 -1.10 -2.81
N GLY A 144 15.40 -2.14 -3.28
CA GLY A 144 16.23 -3.03 -2.45
C GLY A 144 15.62 -4.42 -2.19
N PHE A 145 14.31 -4.62 -2.46
CA PHE A 145 13.65 -5.92 -2.28
C PHE A 145 14.05 -7.00 -3.29
N GLN A 146 14.57 -6.60 -4.47
CA GLN A 146 14.94 -7.51 -5.56
C GLN A 146 16.19 -8.35 -5.28
N PHE A 147 16.87 -8.11 -4.15
CA PHE A 147 18.07 -8.83 -3.71
C PHE A 147 17.80 -9.88 -2.64
N ILE A 148 16.57 -10.00 -2.16
CA ILE A 148 16.24 -11.01 -1.17
C ILE A 148 16.12 -12.34 -1.92
N GLU A 149 17.09 -13.22 -1.70
CA GLU A 149 16.98 -14.64 -2.03
C GLU A 149 15.85 -15.24 -1.20
N LEU A 150 14.64 -15.16 -1.75
CA LEU A 150 13.50 -15.92 -1.25
C LEU A 150 13.67 -17.37 -1.67
N SER A 151 13.31 -18.28 -0.78
CA SER A 151 13.15 -19.69 -1.16
C SER A 151 12.19 -19.78 -2.35
N ARG A 152 12.41 -20.75 -3.26
CA ARG A 152 11.65 -20.88 -4.53
C ARG A 152 10.12 -20.91 -4.40
N ASN A 153 9.59 -21.06 -3.18
CA ASN A 153 8.16 -21.17 -2.88
C ASN A 153 7.63 -20.11 -1.92
N GLU A 154 8.44 -19.14 -1.48
CA GLU A 154 8.03 -18.16 -0.47
C GLU A 154 7.68 -16.80 -1.09
N SER A 155 6.49 -16.29 -0.80
CA SER A 155 6.09 -14.95 -1.22
C SER A 155 6.92 -13.90 -0.45
N ILE A 156 7.22 -12.77 -1.09
CA ILE A 156 7.84 -11.59 -0.44
C ILE A 156 7.13 -11.25 0.87
N LEU A 157 5.81 -11.29 0.83
CA LEU A 157 4.97 -10.98 1.97
C LEU A 157 5.16 -11.98 3.12
N SER A 158 5.13 -13.29 2.84
CA SER A 158 5.37 -14.35 3.83
C SER A 158 6.72 -14.17 4.52
N ALA A 159 7.80 -13.99 3.74
CA ALA A 159 9.14 -13.81 4.31
C ALA A 159 9.23 -12.55 5.16
N THR A 160 8.55 -11.47 4.74
CA THR A 160 8.48 -10.22 5.50
C THR A 160 7.73 -10.41 6.82
N VAL A 161 6.58 -11.09 6.80
CA VAL A 161 5.79 -11.44 7.99
C VAL A 161 6.64 -12.25 8.97
N GLN A 162 7.35 -13.27 8.50
CA GLN A 162 8.21 -14.11 9.33
C GLN A 162 9.37 -13.34 9.95
N ALA A 163 9.96 -12.40 9.22
CA ALA A 163 11.01 -11.57 9.79
C ALA A 163 10.45 -10.49 10.73
N VAL A 164 9.26 -9.92 10.48
CA VAL A 164 8.63 -8.98 11.42
C VAL A 164 8.41 -9.65 12.78
N LEU A 165 7.90 -10.88 12.77
CA LEU A 165 7.68 -11.69 13.96
C LEU A 165 8.96 -12.00 14.74
N ARG A 166 10.11 -12.10 14.07
CA ARG A 166 11.40 -12.42 14.70
C ARG A 166 12.15 -11.17 15.17
N THR A 167 12.03 -10.06 14.44
CA THR A 167 12.98 -8.94 14.52
C THR A 167 12.43 -7.73 15.28
N LEU A 168 11.11 -7.56 15.37
CA LEU A 168 10.50 -6.38 16.01
C LEU A 168 9.79 -6.69 17.34
N PRO A 169 9.88 -5.79 18.34
CA PRO A 169 9.00 -5.83 19.50
C PRO A 169 7.60 -5.35 19.12
N LEU A 170 6.67 -6.29 18.90
CA LEU A 170 5.34 -6.02 18.34
C LEU A 170 4.32 -5.50 19.37
N GLU A 171 4.62 -5.60 20.67
CA GLU A 171 3.68 -5.29 21.76
C GLU A 171 3.12 -3.86 21.72
N ASP A 172 3.93 -2.90 21.27
CA ASP A 172 3.60 -1.47 21.29
C ASP A 172 3.10 -0.93 19.95
N VAL A 173 3.07 -1.74 18.89
CA VAL A 173 2.70 -1.31 17.54
C VAL A 173 1.20 -1.08 17.47
N LYS A 174 0.81 0.17 17.18
CA LYS A 174 -0.59 0.62 17.16
C LYS A 174 -1.17 0.72 15.75
N SER A 175 -0.30 0.89 14.74
CA SER A 175 -0.72 1.11 13.36
C SER A 175 0.05 0.23 12.38
N VAL A 176 -0.66 -0.45 11.48
CA VAL A 176 -0.05 -1.27 10.43
C VAL A 176 -0.63 -0.90 9.07
N TRP A 177 0.25 -0.68 8.08
CA TRP A 177 -0.17 -0.46 6.69
C TRP A 177 0.29 -1.61 5.80
N LEU A 178 -0.66 -2.21 5.10
CA LEU A 178 -0.50 -3.34 4.19
C LEU A 178 -1.11 -3.03 2.82
N ALA A 179 -1.19 -1.75 2.46
CA ALA A 179 -1.81 -1.33 1.22
C ALA A 179 -1.01 -1.80 -0.01
N GLN A 180 -1.67 -2.01 -1.14
CA GLN A 180 -1.03 -2.37 -2.42
C GLN A 180 -0.16 -3.64 -2.39
N ASN A 181 -0.52 -4.65 -1.60
CA ASN A 181 0.18 -5.94 -1.57
C ASN A 181 -0.57 -7.05 -2.33
N SER A 182 -1.60 -6.69 -3.10
CA SER A 182 -2.43 -7.63 -3.86
C SER A 182 -3.06 -8.73 -2.99
N LEU A 183 -3.36 -8.42 -1.72
CA LEU A 183 -3.97 -9.37 -0.80
C LEU A 183 -5.37 -9.75 -1.27
N ALA A 184 -5.61 -11.05 -1.48
CA ALA A 184 -6.96 -11.58 -1.74
C ALA A 184 -7.66 -12.06 -0.46
N ASN A 185 -6.89 -12.32 0.60
CA ASN A 185 -7.34 -12.73 1.94
C ASN A 185 -6.24 -12.40 2.97
N LEU A 186 -6.52 -12.63 4.25
CA LEU A 186 -5.60 -12.28 5.34
C LEU A 186 -4.71 -13.43 5.83
N LYS A 187 -4.77 -14.63 5.25
CA LYS A 187 -4.09 -15.82 5.78
C LYS A 187 -2.58 -15.64 5.91
N GLU A 188 -1.94 -15.02 4.93
CA GLU A 188 -0.48 -14.78 4.93
C GLU A 188 -0.04 -13.79 6.01
N VAL A 189 -0.90 -12.81 6.35
CA VAL A 189 -0.57 -11.74 7.33
C VAL A 189 -1.17 -11.98 8.71
N ALA A 190 -2.11 -12.90 8.84
CA ALA A 190 -2.83 -13.20 10.08
C ALA A 190 -1.90 -13.55 11.26
N PRO A 191 -0.81 -14.33 11.09
CA PRO A 191 0.11 -14.61 12.19
C PRO A 191 0.76 -13.34 12.77
N MET A 192 1.14 -12.39 11.91
CA MET A 192 1.67 -11.09 12.34
C MET A 192 0.59 -10.25 13.01
N LEU A 193 -0.61 -10.18 12.44
CA LEU A 193 -1.72 -9.43 13.06
C LEU A 193 -2.05 -9.94 14.47
N HIS A 194 -2.07 -11.26 14.64
CA HIS A 194 -2.31 -11.89 15.95
C HIS A 194 -1.23 -11.55 17.00
N ALA A 195 0.00 -11.28 16.56
CA ALA A 195 1.10 -10.89 17.44
C ALA A 195 1.11 -9.38 17.79
N LEU A 196 0.10 -8.61 17.38
CA LEU A 196 -0.01 -7.16 17.60
C LEU A 196 -1.19 -6.82 18.54
N PRO A 197 -1.05 -7.04 19.86
CA PRO A 197 -2.16 -6.89 20.81
C PRO A 197 -2.67 -5.44 20.94
N ALA A 198 -1.80 -4.45 20.67
CA ALA A 198 -2.11 -3.02 20.74
C ALA A 198 -2.58 -2.42 19.40
N LEU A 199 -2.79 -3.24 18.36
CA LEU A 199 -3.20 -2.76 17.05
C LEU A 199 -4.58 -2.10 17.08
N VAL A 200 -4.63 -0.83 16.71
CA VAL A 200 -5.85 -0.02 16.64
C VAL A 200 -6.13 0.54 15.25
N ASN A 201 -5.10 0.69 14.41
CA ASN A 201 -5.24 1.22 13.04
C ASN A 201 -4.67 0.23 12.02
N LEU A 202 -5.47 -0.13 11.02
CA LEU A 202 -5.05 -1.05 9.96
C LEU A 202 -5.43 -0.49 8.59
N ASP A 203 -4.44 -0.42 7.70
CA ASP A 203 -4.65 -0.05 6.30
C ASP A 203 -4.51 -1.28 5.39
N LEU A 204 -5.62 -1.68 4.77
CA LEU A 204 -5.76 -2.75 3.78
C LEU A 204 -6.19 -2.21 2.41
N SER A 205 -6.06 -0.90 2.16
CA SER A 205 -6.49 -0.27 0.91
C SER A 205 -5.71 -0.78 -0.31
N LEU A 206 -6.32 -0.65 -1.50
CA LEU A 206 -5.70 -1.01 -2.77
C LEU A 206 -5.19 -2.47 -2.82
N ASN A 207 -5.89 -3.39 -2.18
CA ASN A 207 -5.65 -4.83 -2.29
C ASN A 207 -6.70 -5.46 -3.23
N ALA A 208 -6.85 -6.78 -3.19
CA ALA A 208 -7.73 -7.55 -4.07
C ALA A 208 -8.86 -8.26 -3.30
N PHE A 209 -9.33 -7.68 -2.18
CA PHE A 209 -10.45 -8.26 -1.43
C PHE A 209 -11.75 -8.14 -2.23
N THR A 210 -12.31 -9.27 -2.66
CA THR A 210 -13.55 -9.35 -3.45
C THR A 210 -14.74 -9.83 -2.65
N ARG A 211 -14.56 -10.30 -1.41
CA ARG A 211 -15.64 -10.86 -0.59
C ARG A 211 -15.39 -10.60 0.88
N VAL A 212 -16.47 -10.42 1.64
CA VAL A 212 -16.46 -10.26 3.11
C VAL A 212 -15.75 -11.40 3.83
N SER A 213 -15.93 -12.63 3.37
CA SER A 213 -15.30 -13.82 3.98
C SER A 213 -13.77 -13.78 3.96
N ALA A 214 -13.15 -13.01 3.07
CA ALA A 214 -11.70 -12.85 3.00
C ALA A 214 -11.10 -11.99 4.13
N LEU A 215 -11.97 -11.30 4.89
CA LEU A 215 -11.62 -10.45 6.03
C LEU A 215 -11.97 -11.11 7.38
N LYS A 216 -12.52 -12.33 7.37
CA LYS A 216 -13.06 -12.99 8.57
C LYS A 216 -12.00 -13.21 9.64
N GLU A 217 -10.74 -13.38 9.25
CA GLU A 217 -9.61 -13.51 10.15
C GLU A 217 -9.41 -12.28 11.06
N LEU A 218 -9.88 -11.08 10.67
CA LEU A 218 -9.81 -9.88 11.53
C LEU A 218 -10.50 -10.09 12.87
N GLN A 219 -11.57 -10.89 12.91
CA GLN A 219 -12.30 -11.20 14.13
C GLN A 219 -11.39 -11.78 15.22
N THR A 220 -10.41 -12.60 14.84
CA THR A 220 -9.52 -13.29 15.77
C THR A 220 -8.16 -12.64 15.89
N CYS A 221 -7.65 -12.01 14.83
CA CYS A 221 -6.29 -11.46 14.81
C CYS A 221 -6.21 -9.96 15.16
N ALA A 222 -7.30 -9.20 15.09
CA ALA A 222 -7.29 -7.76 15.39
C ALA A 222 -8.56 -7.29 16.14
N PRO A 223 -8.92 -7.90 17.28
CA PRO A 223 -10.19 -7.61 17.96
C PRO A 223 -10.32 -6.18 18.53
N ASN A 224 -9.19 -5.49 18.73
CA ASN A 224 -9.13 -4.13 19.29
C ASN A 224 -9.10 -3.04 18.21
N LEU A 225 -9.33 -3.40 16.95
CA LEU A 225 -9.22 -2.45 15.85
C LEU A 225 -10.27 -1.34 15.95
N VAL A 226 -9.82 -0.09 15.84
CA VAL A 226 -10.64 1.12 15.91
C VAL A 226 -10.82 1.75 14.52
N LYS A 227 -9.75 1.76 13.71
CA LYS A 227 -9.74 2.36 12.38
C LYS A 227 -9.31 1.33 11.34
N LEU A 228 -10.13 1.15 10.31
CA LEU A 228 -9.86 0.25 9.19
C LEU A 228 -9.98 0.99 7.86
N ASN A 229 -8.98 0.87 7.00
CA ASN A 229 -9.03 1.37 5.63
C ASN A 229 -9.10 0.21 4.64
N LEU A 230 -10.19 0.11 3.89
CA LEU A 230 -10.43 -0.86 2.82
C LEU A 230 -10.62 -0.16 1.46
N ASN A 231 -10.35 1.14 1.36
CA ASN A 231 -10.58 1.91 0.15
C ASN A 231 -9.94 1.27 -1.08
N LYS A 232 -10.64 1.37 -2.21
CA LYS A 232 -10.19 0.84 -3.52
C LYS A 232 -9.96 -0.68 -3.53
N ASN A 233 -10.61 -1.42 -2.65
CA ASN A 233 -10.82 -2.86 -2.82
C ASN A 233 -12.16 -3.13 -3.53
N PRO A 234 -12.26 -4.20 -4.34
CA PRO A 234 -13.51 -4.57 -5.00
C PRO A 234 -14.71 -4.73 -4.05
N ILE A 235 -14.51 -5.26 -2.84
CA ILE A 235 -15.54 -5.41 -1.79
C ILE A 235 -16.19 -4.08 -1.35
N MET A 236 -15.52 -2.94 -1.57
CA MET A 236 -16.07 -1.62 -1.24
C MET A 236 -16.89 -1.01 -2.38
N GLN A 237 -17.14 -1.76 -3.47
CA GLN A 237 -18.06 -1.36 -4.54
C GLN A 237 -19.52 -1.65 -4.15
N ARG A 238 -20.45 -0.88 -4.74
CA ARG A 238 -21.75 -0.47 -4.17
C ARG A 238 -22.56 -1.55 -3.43
N GLU A 239 -22.77 -2.72 -4.02
CA GLU A 239 -23.67 -3.73 -3.46
C GLU A 239 -23.07 -4.48 -2.26
N GLU A 240 -21.76 -4.71 -2.24
CA GLU A 240 -21.11 -5.49 -1.18
C GLU A 240 -20.63 -4.64 0.00
N ARG A 241 -20.45 -3.33 -0.21
CA ARG A 241 -19.95 -2.40 0.81
C ARG A 241 -20.77 -2.48 2.10
N HIS A 242 -22.09 -2.51 1.99
CA HIS A 242 -22.99 -2.48 3.14
C HIS A 242 -22.89 -3.77 3.95
N CYS A 243 -23.01 -4.92 3.28
CA CYS A 243 -22.83 -6.23 3.90
C CYS A 243 -21.45 -6.38 4.55
N ALA A 244 -20.40 -5.84 3.91
CA ALA A 244 -19.05 -5.83 4.45
C ALA A 244 -18.93 -5.01 5.73
N ASN A 245 -19.45 -3.78 5.73
CA ASN A 245 -19.44 -2.93 6.91
C ASN A 245 -20.17 -3.59 8.08
N MET A 246 -21.30 -4.27 7.84
CA MET A 246 -22.05 -4.94 8.91
C MET A 246 -21.33 -6.14 9.49
N ALA A 247 -20.77 -6.98 8.63
CA ALA A 247 -19.92 -8.08 9.09
C ALA A 247 -18.75 -7.55 9.93
N LEU A 248 -18.08 -6.47 9.49
CA LEU A 248 -16.97 -5.86 10.20
C LEU A 248 -17.42 -5.26 11.55
N MET A 249 -18.56 -4.57 11.62
CA MET A 249 -19.11 -4.05 12.88
C MET A 249 -19.43 -5.18 13.88
N SER A 250 -19.93 -6.32 13.37
CA SER A 250 -20.22 -7.51 14.19
C SER A 250 -18.94 -8.19 14.69
N TRP A 251 -17.90 -8.25 13.85
CA TRP A 251 -16.64 -8.91 14.18
C TRP A 251 -15.71 -8.07 15.06
N LEU A 252 -15.77 -6.75 14.92
CA LEU A 252 -14.84 -5.79 15.52
C LEU A 252 -15.61 -4.79 16.38
N PRO A 253 -15.91 -5.12 17.65
CA PRO A 253 -16.80 -4.33 18.51
C PRO A 253 -16.24 -2.94 18.87
N ARG A 254 -14.92 -2.74 18.70
CA ARG A 254 -14.22 -1.48 18.94
C ARG A 254 -14.03 -0.64 17.68
N LEU A 255 -14.50 -1.13 16.53
CA LEU A 255 -14.36 -0.42 15.27
C LEU A 255 -15.25 0.82 15.32
N GLU A 256 -14.64 1.98 15.06
CA GLU A 256 -15.32 3.28 15.04
C GLU A 256 -15.35 3.88 13.64
N MET A 257 -14.34 3.59 12.83
CA MET A 257 -14.14 4.25 11.54
C MET A 257 -13.71 3.27 10.44
N ILE A 258 -14.42 3.30 9.31
CA ILE A 258 -14.07 2.56 8.09
C ILE A 258 -13.86 3.56 6.95
N ASN A 259 -12.75 3.46 6.22
CA ASN A 259 -12.45 4.30 5.05
C ASN A 259 -12.42 5.83 5.33
N GLY A 260 -12.29 6.23 6.60
CA GLY A 260 -12.36 7.64 7.01
C GLY A 260 -13.77 8.11 7.38
N GLU A 261 -14.77 7.26 7.28
CA GLU A 261 -16.16 7.54 7.68
C GLU A 261 -16.45 6.92 9.06
N LEU A 262 -17.15 7.67 9.92
CA LEU A 262 -17.58 7.18 11.22
C LEU A 262 -18.73 6.19 11.03
N LEU A 263 -18.67 5.07 11.77
CA LEU A 263 -19.71 4.04 11.71
C LEU A 263 -21.06 4.53 12.26
N PHE A 264 -21.05 5.56 13.11
CA PHE A 264 -22.26 6.26 13.53
C PHE A 264 -23.00 6.87 12.35
N ASP A 265 -22.29 7.49 11.41
CA ASP A 265 -22.88 8.09 10.22
C ASP A 265 -23.48 7.01 9.32
N THR A 266 -22.78 5.88 9.15
CA THR A 266 -23.29 4.71 8.41
C THR A 266 -24.59 4.15 9.02
N ARG A 267 -24.69 4.11 10.35
CA ARG A 267 -25.92 3.67 11.04
C ARG A 267 -27.08 4.64 10.81
N ASN A 268 -26.81 5.95 10.79
CA ASN A 268 -27.83 6.95 10.51
C ASN A 268 -28.31 6.89 9.05
N GLU A 269 -27.40 6.71 8.10
CA GLU A 269 -27.75 6.48 6.68
C GLU A 269 -28.65 5.25 6.53
N MET A 270 -28.35 4.17 7.25
CA MET A 270 -29.18 2.97 7.27
C MET A 270 -30.55 3.18 7.91
N LEU A 271 -30.60 3.92 9.02
CA LEU A 271 -31.86 4.32 9.63
C LEU A 271 -32.72 5.09 8.63
N GLN A 272 -32.13 6.05 7.93
CA GLN A 272 -32.81 6.86 6.91
C GLN A 272 -33.29 6.00 5.74
N GLU A 273 -32.47 5.11 5.21
CA GLU A 273 -32.86 4.25 4.09
C GLU A 273 -33.95 3.23 4.51
N PHE A 274 -33.83 2.64 5.69
CA PHE A 274 -34.86 1.73 6.20
C PHE A 274 -36.17 2.46 6.50
N ALA A 275 -36.11 3.66 7.09
CA ALA A 275 -37.28 4.52 7.28
C ALA A 275 -37.92 4.89 5.94
N ARG A 276 -37.12 5.23 4.93
CA ARG A 276 -37.60 5.53 3.56
C ARG A 276 -38.35 4.35 2.94
N LEU A 277 -37.86 3.12 3.13
CA LEU A 277 -38.46 1.90 2.58
C LEU A 277 -39.70 1.43 3.33
N THR A 278 -39.73 1.58 4.66
CA THR A 278 -40.78 1.01 5.51
C THR A 278 -41.79 2.03 6.02
N ARG A 279 -41.47 3.33 5.94
CA ARG A 279 -42.22 4.45 6.53
C ARG A 279 -42.40 4.36 8.05
N LEU A 280 -41.56 3.57 8.72
CA LEU A 280 -41.54 3.51 10.17
C LEU A 280 -40.91 4.77 10.77
N THR A 281 -41.27 5.08 12.01
CA THR A 281 -40.57 6.09 12.80
C THR A 281 -39.15 5.62 13.15
N ASP A 282 -38.24 6.58 13.38
CA ASP A 282 -36.83 6.30 13.71
C ASP A 282 -36.65 5.31 14.87
N ALA A 283 -37.53 5.36 15.88
CA ALA A 283 -37.50 4.45 17.02
C ALA A 283 -37.74 2.99 16.62
N TYR A 284 -38.72 2.75 15.74
CA TYR A 284 -39.02 1.42 15.23
C TYR A 284 -37.98 0.95 14.22
N CYS A 285 -37.51 1.84 13.33
CA CYS A 285 -36.41 1.55 12.43
C CYS A 285 -35.17 1.07 13.19
N ARG A 286 -34.81 1.78 14.27
CA ARG A 286 -33.69 1.39 15.13
C ARG A 286 -33.90 0.03 15.77
N CYS A 287 -35.11 -0.25 16.28
CA CYS A 287 -35.42 -1.53 16.88
C CYS A 287 -35.25 -2.70 15.88
N PHE A 288 -35.79 -2.57 14.66
CA PHE A 288 -35.64 -3.59 13.62
C PHE A 288 -34.17 -3.78 13.20
N LEU A 289 -33.46 -2.68 12.98
CA LEU A 289 -32.04 -2.71 12.61
C LEU A 289 -31.18 -3.32 13.72
N GLU A 290 -31.34 -2.93 14.99
CA GLU A 290 -30.59 -3.50 16.11
C GLU A 290 -30.82 -5.01 16.24
N HIS A 291 -32.08 -5.46 16.18
CA HIS A 291 -32.40 -6.89 16.26
C HIS A 291 -31.88 -7.67 15.04
N ALA A 292 -31.76 -7.01 13.88
CA ALA A 292 -31.17 -7.58 12.68
C ALA A 292 -29.64 -7.57 12.69
N GLY A 293 -28.99 -6.96 13.69
CA GLY A 293 -27.54 -6.78 13.72
C GLY A 293 -27.06 -5.70 12.76
N TRP A 294 -27.90 -4.68 12.54
CA TRP A 294 -27.76 -3.62 11.55
C TRP A 294 -27.71 -4.13 10.10
N ASP A 295 -28.33 -5.27 9.79
CA ASP A 295 -28.46 -5.76 8.41
C ASP A 295 -29.79 -5.28 7.78
N LEU A 296 -29.71 -4.50 6.70
CA LEU A 296 -30.89 -3.90 6.06
C LEU A 296 -31.83 -4.96 5.46
N HIS A 297 -31.30 -6.00 4.82
CA HIS A 297 -32.11 -7.05 4.19
C HIS A 297 -32.83 -7.87 5.25
N ARG A 298 -32.10 -8.29 6.29
CA ARG A 298 -32.66 -9.05 7.40
C ARG A 298 -33.67 -8.22 8.22
N ALA A 299 -33.46 -6.90 8.31
CA ALA A 299 -34.43 -5.99 8.91
C ALA A 299 -35.70 -5.88 8.07
N LEU A 300 -35.59 -5.82 6.74
CA LEU A 300 -36.73 -5.80 5.81
C LEU A 300 -37.53 -7.09 5.84
N GLU A 301 -36.87 -8.26 5.81
CA GLU A 301 -37.54 -9.56 5.96
C GLU A 301 -38.35 -9.61 7.26
N ARG A 302 -37.74 -9.20 8.38
CA ARG A 302 -38.43 -9.16 9.68
C ARG A 302 -39.56 -8.15 9.74
N TYR A 303 -39.40 -7.03 9.05
CA TYR A 303 -40.46 -6.04 8.93
C TYR A 303 -41.63 -6.62 8.16
N ASP A 304 -41.41 -7.24 7.01
CA ASP A 304 -42.46 -7.86 6.22
C ASP A 304 -43.22 -8.95 6.98
N ASP A 305 -42.52 -9.74 7.81
CA ASP A 305 -43.12 -10.75 8.68
C ASP A 305 -44.01 -10.16 9.80
N ARG A 306 -43.79 -8.90 10.19
CA ARG A 306 -44.41 -8.30 11.39
C ARG A 306 -45.23 -7.04 11.12
N LYS A 307 -45.21 -6.49 9.91
CA LYS A 307 -45.81 -5.20 9.59
C LYS A 307 -47.30 -5.11 9.94
N ASP A 308 -48.03 -6.20 9.76
CA ASP A 308 -49.48 -6.26 10.05
C ASP A 308 -49.79 -6.26 11.56
N ALA A 309 -48.79 -6.59 12.40
CA ALA A 309 -48.90 -6.59 13.86
C ALA A 309 -48.39 -5.29 14.50
N LEU A 310 -47.87 -4.34 13.72
CA LEU A 310 -47.38 -3.06 14.22
C LEU A 310 -48.56 -2.10 14.46
N ALA A 311 -48.50 -1.36 15.57
CA ALA A 311 -49.48 -0.32 15.86
C ALA A 311 -49.33 0.85 14.88
N SER A 312 -50.40 1.61 14.64
CA SER A 312 -50.38 2.78 13.73
C SER A 312 -49.30 3.80 14.09
N VAL A 313 -49.04 4.01 15.39
CA VAL A 313 -47.97 4.87 15.93
C VAL A 313 -46.55 4.46 15.52
N ALA A 314 -46.38 3.26 14.97
CA ALA A 314 -45.09 2.80 14.46
C ALA A 314 -44.73 3.47 13.13
N PHE A 315 -45.72 3.99 12.40
CA PHE A 315 -45.56 4.61 11.09
C PHE A 315 -45.51 6.14 11.21
N LEU A 316 -44.82 6.78 10.27
CA LEU A 316 -44.83 8.23 10.15
C LEU A 316 -46.22 8.68 9.66
N ASP A 317 -46.94 9.43 10.49
CA ASP A 317 -48.18 10.09 10.09
C ASP A 317 -47.84 11.17 9.05
N PHE A 318 -48.30 10.97 7.83
CA PHE A 318 -48.36 12.05 6.85
C PHE A 318 -49.62 12.87 7.17
N GLU A 319 -49.47 13.94 7.96
CA GLU A 319 -50.34 15.09 7.74
C GLU A 319 -49.93 15.65 6.38
N MET A 320 -50.72 15.34 5.35
CA MET A 320 -50.69 16.12 4.14
C MET A 320 -51.10 17.54 4.53
N ASP A 321 -50.19 18.50 4.38
CA ASP A 321 -50.54 19.92 4.33
C ASP A 321 -51.49 20.13 3.14
N GLU A 322 -52.78 19.88 3.33
CA GLU A 322 -53.87 20.39 2.50
C GLU A 322 -54.03 21.88 2.79
N ASP A 323 -53.05 22.69 2.41
CA ASP A 323 -53.14 24.15 2.52
C ASP A 323 -52.36 24.83 1.38
N CYS A 324 -52.86 24.66 0.15
CA CYS A 324 -52.57 25.53 -0.99
C CYS A 324 -53.71 25.42 -2.01
N ASP A 325 -54.87 25.99 -1.70
CA ASP A 325 -55.79 26.58 -2.69
C ASP A 325 -56.83 27.45 -1.96
N ARG A 326 -56.36 28.55 -1.35
CA ARG A 326 -57.20 29.73 -1.16
C ARG A 326 -57.04 30.61 -2.38
N ASP A 327 -57.97 30.42 -3.30
CA ASP A 327 -58.19 31.24 -4.48
C ASP A 327 -58.78 32.60 -4.02
N GLU A 328 -57.93 33.53 -3.61
CA GLU A 328 -58.28 34.95 -3.52
C GLU A 328 -58.23 35.54 -4.94
N SER A 329 -59.35 35.48 -5.64
CA SER A 329 -59.59 36.34 -6.81
C SER A 329 -59.89 37.77 -6.36
N PRO A 330 -59.23 38.80 -6.90
CA PRO A 330 -59.52 40.19 -6.61
C PRO A 330 -60.73 40.67 -7.44
N GLY A 331 -61.73 41.24 -6.76
CA GLY A 331 -62.85 41.98 -7.35
C GLY A 331 -62.88 43.42 -6.87
#